data_AF-A0A2V8SNI9-F1
#
_entry.id   AF-A0A2V8SNI9-F1
#
_cell.length_a   1.000
_cell.length_b   1.000
_cell.length_c   1.000
_cell.angle_alpha   90.00
_cell.angle_beta   90.00
_cell.angle_gamma   90.00
#
_symmetry.space_group_name_H-M   'P 1'
#
loop_
_entity.id
_entity.type
_entity.pdbx_description
1 polymer ?
#
loop_
_entity_poly.entity_id
_entity_poly.type
_entity_poly.pdbx_seq_one_letter_code
_entity_poly.pdbx_strand_id
1 'polypeptide(L)'
;MGGGPGHLQPRRHAAPAHQRRGDPAGGGARRDHPRRHGRGVSLRRRGAKVAVAPDAPPFALAPRLEAELQARVRLGLVRAEPVSIGPAGPALQGAIGEACGSLARQHAGRPPSEIPGLAAARDLYRAFGIDPTRTRPSSEALLRRVLQGKPFPAILNAVDVCNLCALLFLLPIGLYDAHRVRGAVCLRRGRPGETYQGIRKDVVHLEGRPVLADEEGPFGNPTSDSLRTCVTATTRSLWMVIFAPASSPRAPLEGYVRHARDTCARHLGPPGTNVATSGEVL
;
A
#
# COMPACT_ATOMS: atom_id res chain seq x y z
N MET A 1 49.56 -7.26 -27.74
CA MET A 1 49.55 -8.47 -28.59
C MET A 1 49.60 -9.68 -27.68
N GLY A 2 48.69 -10.64 -27.84
CA GLY A 2 48.75 -11.92 -27.13
C GLY A 2 47.39 -12.49 -26.75
N GLY A 3 46.89 -13.41 -27.60
CA GLY A 3 46.09 -14.58 -27.21
C GLY A 3 44.65 -14.38 -26.74
N GLY A 4 43.68 -14.59 -27.63
CA GLY A 4 42.26 -14.71 -27.27
C GLY A 4 41.90 -16.07 -26.66
N PRO A 5 40.67 -16.23 -26.12
CA PRO A 5 40.11 -17.54 -25.81
C PRO A 5 38.92 -17.89 -26.70
N GLY A 6 38.87 -19.17 -27.05
CA GLY A 6 37.89 -19.79 -27.95
C GLY A 6 36.50 -19.96 -27.36
N HIS A 7 35.54 -20.01 -28.28
CA HIS A 7 34.16 -20.42 -28.05
C HIS A 7 34.06 -21.89 -27.62
N LEU A 8 33.21 -22.16 -26.61
CA LEU A 8 32.62 -23.49 -26.38
C LEU A 8 31.14 -23.34 -26.03
N GLN A 9 30.31 -24.04 -26.81
CA GLN A 9 28.86 -24.16 -26.74
C GLN A 9 28.38 -25.08 -25.59
N PRO A 10 27.07 -25.06 -25.26
CA PRO A 10 26.54 -25.58 -24.00
C PRO A 10 26.19 -27.07 -24.02
N ARG A 11 26.38 -27.76 -22.89
CA ARG A 11 25.89 -29.14 -22.69
C ARG A 11 24.51 -29.15 -22.03
N ARG A 12 23.56 -29.80 -22.70
CA ARG A 12 22.26 -30.26 -22.20
C ARG A 12 22.43 -31.56 -21.40
N HIS A 13 21.79 -31.70 -20.25
CA HIS A 13 21.34 -32.98 -19.64
C HIS A 13 20.13 -32.65 -18.76
N ALA A 14 18.90 -33.02 -19.13
CA ALA A 14 18.26 -34.34 -19.03
C ALA A 14 17.81 -34.67 -17.60
N ALA A 15 16.48 -34.66 -17.40
CA ALA A 15 15.78 -35.15 -16.22
C ALA A 15 15.69 -36.68 -16.21
N PRO A 16 15.41 -37.30 -15.05
CA PRO A 16 14.74 -38.58 -15.00
C PRO A 16 13.40 -38.54 -14.24
N ALA A 17 12.53 -39.45 -14.65
CA ALA A 17 11.15 -39.62 -14.22
C ALA A 17 10.98 -40.73 -13.17
N HIS A 18 9.85 -40.64 -12.46
CA HIS A 18 9.02 -41.69 -11.85
C HIS A 18 9.63 -42.76 -10.94
N GLN A 19 9.04 -42.87 -9.74
CA GLN A 19 8.50 -44.16 -9.25
C GLN A 19 7.32 -43.97 -8.28
N ARG A 20 6.27 -44.77 -8.54
CA ARG A 20 5.06 -44.97 -7.72
C ARG A 20 5.31 -46.10 -6.71
N ARG A 21 4.55 -46.08 -5.60
CA ARG A 21 3.98 -47.17 -4.75
C ARG A 21 3.88 -46.62 -3.32
N GLY A 22 2.83 -46.78 -2.52
CA GLY A 22 1.54 -47.47 -2.60
C GLY A 22 0.92 -47.41 -1.19
N ASP A 23 -0.40 -47.27 -1.10
CA ASP A 23 -1.16 -47.50 0.15
C ASP A 23 -1.26 -49.01 0.45
N PRO A 24 -1.56 -49.39 1.71
CA PRO A 24 -2.90 -49.91 1.95
C PRO A 24 -3.53 -49.54 3.31
N ALA A 25 -4.83 -49.84 3.35
CA ALA A 25 -5.87 -49.47 4.30
C ALA A 25 -5.96 -50.30 5.60
N GLY A 26 -6.79 -49.79 6.53
CA GLY A 26 -7.45 -50.52 7.62
C GLY A 26 -7.59 -49.63 8.86
N GLY A 27 -8.73 -49.43 9.53
CA GLY A 27 -10.04 -50.04 9.48
C GLY A 27 -10.64 -49.98 10.90
N GLY A 28 -11.91 -49.56 11.03
CA GLY A 28 -12.77 -49.86 12.18
C GLY A 28 -12.93 -48.78 13.25
N ALA A 29 -14.14 -48.20 13.35
CA ALA A 29 -15.13 -48.59 14.37
C ALA A 29 -16.23 -47.53 14.46
N ARG A 30 -17.45 -47.94 14.08
CA ARG A 30 -18.71 -47.21 14.29
C ARG A 30 -19.04 -47.21 15.77
N ARG A 31 -19.46 -46.06 16.31
CA ARG A 31 -20.25 -45.97 17.53
C ARG A 31 -21.39 -44.99 17.31
N ASP A 32 -22.60 -45.55 17.26
CA ASP A 32 -23.86 -44.84 17.39
C ASP A 32 -23.99 -44.26 18.80
N HIS A 33 -24.46 -43.01 18.92
CA HIS A 33 -25.20 -42.49 20.08
C HIS A 33 -25.94 -41.18 19.71
N PRO A 34 -26.97 -40.76 20.48
CA PRO A 34 -28.29 -40.47 19.94
C PRO A 34 -28.53 -39.01 19.54
N ARG A 35 -29.55 -38.85 18.69
CA ARG A 35 -30.19 -37.59 18.28
C ARG A 35 -30.53 -36.73 19.50
N ARG A 36 -29.96 -35.52 19.58
CA ARG A 36 -30.47 -34.42 20.39
C ARG A 36 -31.01 -33.32 19.49
N HIS A 37 -32.32 -33.11 19.57
CA HIS A 37 -32.99 -31.91 19.12
C HIS A 37 -32.47 -30.69 19.90
N GLY A 38 -31.62 -29.89 19.25
CA GLY A 38 -31.18 -28.58 19.71
C GLY A 38 -31.77 -27.52 18.80
N ARG A 39 -32.64 -26.68 19.35
CA ARG A 39 -33.40 -25.62 18.68
C ARG A 39 -32.48 -24.72 17.85
N GLY A 40 -32.83 -24.55 16.57
CA GLY A 40 -32.22 -23.57 15.69
C GLY A 40 -32.49 -22.16 16.22
N VAL A 41 -31.47 -21.51 16.76
CA VAL A 41 -31.47 -20.06 16.95
C VAL A 41 -30.86 -19.46 15.70
N SER A 42 -31.74 -19.17 14.74
CA SER A 42 -31.45 -18.32 13.58
C SER A 42 -31.13 -16.90 14.10
N LEU A 43 -29.86 -16.65 14.42
CA LEU A 43 -29.32 -15.29 14.54
C LEU A 43 -29.23 -14.69 13.13
N ARG A 44 -30.36 -14.15 12.66
CA ARG A 44 -30.37 -13.20 11.55
C ARG A 44 -29.61 -11.96 12.02
N ARG A 45 -28.29 -11.93 11.78
CA ARG A 45 -27.56 -10.66 11.71
C ARG A 45 -28.18 -9.86 10.57
N ARG A 46 -29.03 -8.89 10.92
CA ARG A 46 -29.41 -7.81 10.00
C ARG A 46 -28.14 -7.02 9.73
N GLY A 47 -27.37 -7.46 8.74
CA GLY A 47 -26.39 -6.60 8.09
C GLY A 47 -27.18 -5.45 7.48
N ALA A 48 -27.01 -4.25 8.02
CA ALA A 48 -27.46 -3.05 7.35
C ALA A 48 -26.69 -2.98 6.02
N LYS A 49 -27.31 -3.46 4.94
CA LYS A 49 -26.86 -3.17 3.58
C LYS A 49 -27.00 -1.65 3.44
N VAL A 50 -25.88 -0.95 3.52
CA VAL A 50 -25.88 0.44 3.07
C VAL A 50 -26.05 0.40 1.58
N ALA A 51 -27.14 1.00 1.10
CA ALA A 51 -27.38 1.20 -0.31
C ALA A 51 -26.25 2.08 -0.86
N VAL A 52 -25.37 1.47 -1.66
CA VAL A 52 -24.52 2.20 -2.58
C VAL A 52 -25.41 2.50 -3.78
N ALA A 53 -25.58 3.79 -4.10
CA ALA A 53 -26.31 4.17 -5.32
C ALA A 53 -25.60 3.55 -6.53
N PRO A 54 -26.33 2.91 -7.46
CA PRO A 54 -25.74 2.10 -8.53
C PRO A 54 -24.85 2.90 -9.51
N ASP A 55 -24.90 4.24 -9.46
CA ASP A 55 -24.22 5.14 -10.40
C ASP A 55 -23.19 6.07 -9.74
N ALA A 56 -22.80 5.83 -8.49
CA ALA A 56 -21.69 6.57 -7.91
C ALA A 56 -20.40 6.16 -8.65
N PRO A 57 -19.69 7.08 -9.30
CA PRO A 57 -18.48 6.72 -10.01
C PRO A 57 -17.45 6.14 -9.01
N PRO A 58 -16.61 5.18 -9.43
CA PRO A 58 -15.72 4.42 -8.53
C PRO A 58 -14.80 5.30 -7.66
N PHE A 59 -14.61 6.57 -8.04
CA PHE A 59 -13.88 7.55 -7.23
C PHE A 59 -14.62 8.03 -5.97
N ALA A 60 -15.93 7.83 -5.80
CA ALA A 60 -16.70 8.49 -4.74
C ALA A 60 -16.64 7.80 -3.36
N LEU A 61 -16.16 6.56 -3.28
CA LEU A 61 -16.22 5.82 -2.02
C LEU A 61 -15.04 6.19 -1.12
N ALA A 62 -15.33 6.61 0.12
CA ALA A 62 -14.33 6.69 1.18
C ALA A 62 -14.27 5.35 1.90
N PRO A 63 -13.08 4.85 2.28
CA PRO A 63 -12.96 3.67 3.11
C PRO A 63 -13.66 3.91 4.44
N ARG A 64 -14.48 2.95 4.88
CA ARG A 64 -14.98 2.94 6.25
C ARG A 64 -13.91 2.38 7.17
N LEU A 65 -13.56 3.12 8.21
CA LEU A 65 -12.63 2.64 9.22
C LEU A 65 -13.42 1.83 10.25
N GLU A 66 -13.02 0.58 10.51
CA GLU A 66 -13.57 -0.17 11.64
C GLU A 66 -13.22 0.51 12.97
N ALA A 67 -14.09 0.40 13.98
CA ALA A 67 -13.95 1.13 15.24
C ALA A 67 -12.60 0.88 15.96
N GLU A 68 -12.09 -0.36 15.90
CA GLU A 68 -10.77 -0.71 16.44
C GLU A 68 -9.64 0.10 15.77
N LEU A 69 -9.77 0.36 14.47
CA LEU A 69 -8.77 1.04 13.66
C LEU A 69 -8.82 2.56 13.88
N GLN A 70 -10.01 3.15 14.02
CA GLN A 70 -10.18 4.58 14.26
C GLN A 70 -9.41 5.06 15.51
N ALA A 71 -9.26 4.20 16.52
CA ALA A 71 -8.50 4.52 17.73
C ALA A 71 -6.97 4.51 17.53
N ARG A 72 -6.47 3.97 16.42
CA ARG A 72 -5.03 3.73 16.18
C ARG A 72 -4.49 4.44 14.95
N VAL A 73 -5.32 4.67 13.94
CA VAL A 73 -4.93 5.26 12.66
C VAL A 73 -5.97 6.27 12.19
N ARG A 74 -5.47 7.34 11.57
CA ARG A 74 -6.23 8.35 10.83
C ARG A 74 -5.77 8.32 9.38
N LEU A 75 -6.68 8.44 8.43
CA LEU A 75 -6.34 8.45 7.01
C LEU A 75 -6.47 9.85 6.41
N GLY A 76 -5.49 10.25 5.61
CA GLY A 76 -5.69 11.28 4.60
C GLY A 76 -5.97 10.61 3.27
N LEU A 77 -7.13 10.87 2.66
CA LEU A 77 -7.47 10.32 1.35
C LEU A 77 -7.43 11.43 0.31
N VAL A 78 -6.68 11.19 -0.77
CA VAL A 78 -6.59 12.06 -1.93
C VAL A 78 -7.00 11.27 -3.16
N ARG A 79 -7.82 11.91 -4.01
CA ARG A 79 -8.30 11.35 -5.26
C ARG A 79 -7.93 12.28 -6.39
N ALA A 80 -7.59 11.72 -7.55
CA ALA A 80 -7.18 12.48 -8.73
C ALA A 80 -7.62 11.78 -10.02
N GLU A 81 -8.34 12.51 -10.89
CA GLU A 81 -8.84 12.03 -12.18
C GLU A 81 -9.17 13.21 -13.13
N PRO A 82 -8.95 13.08 -14.46
CA PRO A 82 -8.15 12.05 -15.11
C PRO A 82 -6.66 12.27 -14.85
N VAL A 83 -5.89 11.18 -14.77
CA VAL A 83 -4.42 11.23 -14.72
C VAL A 83 -3.79 10.57 -15.94
N SER A 84 -2.59 11.05 -16.32
CA SER A 84 -1.73 10.44 -17.31
C SER A 84 -0.47 9.91 -16.63
N ILE A 85 -0.22 8.61 -16.76
CA ILE A 85 0.89 7.93 -16.09
C ILE A 85 2.02 7.66 -17.07
N GLY A 86 3.23 8.10 -16.71
CA GLY A 86 4.43 7.94 -17.52
C GLY A 86 5.67 8.37 -16.75
N PRO A 87 6.81 8.63 -17.43
CA PRO A 87 7.99 9.19 -16.80
C PRO A 87 7.71 10.55 -16.15
N ALA A 88 8.39 10.85 -15.05
CA ALA A 88 8.35 12.18 -14.44
C ALA A 88 8.90 13.25 -15.40
N GLY A 89 8.12 14.32 -15.62
CA GLY A 89 8.58 15.48 -16.39
C GLY A 89 9.54 16.38 -15.59
N PRO A 90 10.21 17.35 -16.26
CA PRO A 90 11.23 18.20 -15.64
C PRO A 90 10.77 18.95 -14.39
N ALA A 91 9.52 19.42 -14.38
CA ALA A 91 8.95 20.13 -13.23
C ALA A 91 8.87 19.25 -11.97
N LEU A 92 8.43 17.99 -12.12
CA LEU A 92 8.37 17.04 -11.00
C LEU A 92 9.78 16.63 -10.56
N GLN A 93 10.68 16.39 -11.50
CA GLN A 93 12.08 16.09 -11.21
C GLN A 93 12.77 17.22 -10.43
N GLY A 94 12.52 18.48 -10.83
CA GLY A 94 13.00 19.68 -10.12
C GLY A 94 12.45 19.75 -8.70
N ALA A 95 11.14 19.57 -8.51
CA ALA A 95 10.52 19.57 -7.19
C ALA A 95 11.08 18.47 -6.26
N ILE A 96 11.33 17.27 -6.81
CA ILE A 96 11.99 16.18 -6.08
C ILE A 96 13.41 16.56 -5.69
N GLY A 97 14.18 17.12 -6.63
CA GLY A 97 15.56 17.56 -6.39
C GLY A 97 15.65 18.63 -5.30
N GLU A 98 14.75 19.62 -5.34
CA GLU A 98 14.66 20.69 -4.33
C GLU A 98 14.34 20.12 -2.95
N ALA A 99 13.31 19.26 -2.86
CA ALA A 99 12.92 18.62 -1.60
C ALA A 99 14.07 17.77 -1.02
N CYS A 100 14.73 16.97 -1.86
CA CYS A 100 15.87 16.16 -1.45
C CYS A 100 17.03 17.03 -0.95
N GLY A 101 17.39 18.08 -1.70
CA GLY A 101 18.47 18.98 -1.33
C GLY A 101 18.18 19.76 -0.04
N SER A 102 16.94 20.22 0.13
CA SER A 102 16.50 20.92 1.34
C SER A 102 16.59 20.02 2.57
N LEU A 103 16.03 18.81 2.50
CA LEU A 103 16.05 17.84 3.62
C LEU A 103 17.46 17.36 3.95
N ALA A 104 18.32 17.16 2.93
CA ALA A 104 19.72 16.80 3.13
C ALA A 104 20.48 17.88 3.90
N ARG A 105 20.26 19.17 3.58
CA ARG A 105 20.86 20.30 4.33
C ARG A 105 20.29 20.40 5.74
N GLN A 106 18.96 20.31 5.88
CA GLN A 106 18.27 20.45 7.16
C GLN A 106 18.68 19.39 8.19
N HIS A 107 18.98 18.17 7.73
CA HIS A 107 19.30 17.03 8.60
C HIS A 107 20.76 16.56 8.45
N ALA A 108 21.63 17.39 7.87
CA ALA A 108 23.05 17.08 7.71
C ALA A 108 23.67 16.69 9.07
N GLY A 109 24.41 15.58 9.09
CA GLY A 109 25.09 15.07 10.29
C GLY A 109 24.17 14.47 11.37
N ARG A 110 22.84 14.48 11.19
CA ARG A 110 21.91 13.88 12.16
C ARG A 110 21.65 12.41 11.85
N PRO A 111 21.69 11.50 12.85
CA PRO A 111 21.19 10.15 12.66
C PRO A 111 19.67 10.15 12.49
N PRO A 112 19.09 9.22 11.71
CA PRO A 112 17.63 9.12 11.54
C PRO A 112 16.84 8.83 12.82
N SER A 113 17.49 8.44 13.92
CA SER A 113 16.82 8.32 15.23
C SER A 113 16.40 9.67 15.79
N GLU A 114 17.13 10.74 15.45
CA GLU A 114 16.98 12.09 16.02
C GLU A 114 16.12 13.03 15.15
N ILE A 115 15.57 12.54 14.04
CA ILE A 115 14.73 13.33 13.16
C ILE A 115 13.29 13.30 13.70
N PRO A 116 12.75 14.41 14.23
CA PRO A 116 11.49 14.40 15.01
C PRO A 116 10.29 13.84 14.24
N GLY A 117 10.21 14.12 12.94
CA GLY A 117 9.07 13.71 12.11
C GLY A 117 8.95 12.21 11.87
N LEU A 118 10.00 11.41 12.15
CA LEU A 118 9.94 9.96 11.99
C LEU A 118 9.19 9.24 13.11
N ALA A 119 8.97 9.89 14.26
CA ALA A 119 8.28 9.28 15.40
C ALA A 119 6.87 8.82 15.04
N ALA A 120 6.09 9.66 14.34
CA ALA A 120 4.71 9.36 13.98
C ALA A 120 4.58 8.07 13.15
N ALA A 121 5.38 7.90 12.10
CA ALA A 121 5.34 6.68 11.29
C ALA A 121 5.74 5.43 12.10
N ARG A 122 6.71 5.55 13.01
CA ARG A 122 7.12 4.45 13.89
C ARG A 122 6.05 4.10 14.91
N ASP A 123 5.37 5.09 15.47
CA ASP A 123 4.28 4.89 16.43
C ASP A 123 3.07 4.23 15.78
N LEU A 124 2.76 4.60 14.53
CA LEU A 124 1.75 3.89 13.74
C LEU A 124 2.09 2.40 13.62
N TYR A 125 3.34 2.06 13.29
CA TYR A 125 3.76 0.67 13.14
C TYR A 125 3.67 -0.08 14.48
N ARG A 126 4.13 0.52 15.56
CA ARG A 126 4.02 -0.05 16.93
C ARG A 126 2.57 -0.27 17.35
N ALA A 127 1.66 0.65 16.99
CA ALA A 127 0.24 0.52 17.29
C ALA A 127 -0.40 -0.73 16.66
N PHE A 128 0.23 -1.31 15.63
CA PHE A 128 -0.17 -2.56 14.99
C PHE A 128 0.78 -3.73 15.26
N GLY A 129 1.64 -3.62 16.28
CA GLY A 129 2.58 -4.67 16.66
C GLY A 129 3.69 -4.90 15.63
N ILE A 130 3.93 -3.95 14.72
CA ILE A 130 5.00 -4.02 13.73
C ILE A 130 6.22 -3.32 14.31
N ASP A 131 7.33 -4.05 14.44
CA ASP A 131 8.60 -3.47 14.85
C ASP A 131 9.18 -2.60 13.71
N PRO A 132 9.24 -1.26 13.86
CA PRO A 132 9.71 -0.37 12.81
C PRO A 132 11.22 -0.48 12.52
N THR A 133 11.99 -1.14 13.40
CA THR A 133 13.41 -1.42 13.15
C THR A 133 13.60 -2.60 12.20
N ARG A 134 12.69 -3.58 12.24
CA ARG A 134 12.66 -4.75 11.33
C ARG A 134 11.89 -4.45 10.05
N THR A 135 10.75 -3.76 10.14
CA THR A 135 9.93 -3.35 9.00
C THR A 135 9.87 -1.84 8.96
N ARG A 136 10.78 -1.24 8.20
CA ARG A 136 10.95 0.21 8.14
C ARG A 136 9.80 0.87 7.35
N PRO A 137 9.19 1.97 7.86
CA PRO A 137 8.27 2.79 7.09
C PRO A 137 8.90 3.30 5.78
N SER A 138 8.12 3.37 4.70
CA SER A 138 8.60 3.81 3.39
C SER A 138 9.16 5.24 3.42
N SER A 139 8.50 6.14 4.16
CA SER A 139 8.98 7.51 4.37
C SER A 139 10.37 7.59 5.00
N GLU A 140 10.63 6.78 6.03
CA GLU A 140 11.96 6.71 6.66
C GLU A 140 13.00 6.14 5.70
N ALA A 141 12.63 5.13 4.91
CA ALA A 141 13.54 4.54 3.92
C ALA A 141 13.93 5.57 2.83
N LEU A 142 12.99 6.40 2.37
CA LEU A 142 13.24 7.49 1.41
C LEU A 142 14.15 8.55 2.02
N LEU A 143 13.85 9.03 3.24
CA LEU A 143 14.68 10.04 3.90
C LEU A 143 16.12 9.55 4.09
N ARG A 144 16.32 8.33 4.59
CA ARG A 144 17.66 7.75 4.73
C ARG A 144 18.42 7.70 3.41
N ARG A 145 17.72 7.40 2.32
CA ARG A 145 18.32 7.35 0.98
C ARG A 145 18.81 8.75 0.56
N VAL A 146 18.01 9.79 0.81
CA VAL A 146 18.39 11.20 0.59
C VAL A 146 19.60 11.60 1.43
N LEU A 147 19.60 11.30 2.74
CA LEU A 147 20.72 11.65 3.64
C LEU A 147 22.02 10.91 3.30
N GLN A 148 21.92 9.75 2.65
CA GLN A 148 23.06 8.97 2.16
C GLN A 148 23.54 9.41 0.76
N GLY A 149 22.96 10.46 0.17
CA GLY A 149 23.28 10.90 -1.19
C GLY A 149 22.93 9.88 -2.28
N LYS A 150 22.04 8.92 -1.98
CA LYS A 150 21.63 7.90 -2.95
C LYS A 150 20.56 8.45 -3.89
N PRO A 151 20.49 7.99 -5.16
CA PRO A 151 19.50 8.46 -6.11
C PRO A 151 18.08 8.26 -5.61
N PHE A 152 17.23 9.29 -5.68
CA PHE A 152 15.81 9.16 -5.37
C PHE A 152 15.12 8.19 -6.37
N PRO A 153 14.16 7.36 -5.95
CA PRO A 153 13.47 6.47 -6.89
C PRO A 153 12.79 7.26 -8.02
N ALA A 154 12.98 6.80 -9.26
CA ALA A 154 12.29 7.29 -10.45
C ALA A 154 11.60 6.11 -11.12
N ILE A 155 10.27 6.01 -10.98
CA ILE A 155 9.49 4.82 -11.37
C ILE A 155 8.44 5.21 -12.40
N LEU A 156 7.44 5.98 -11.96
CA LEU A 156 6.36 6.55 -12.74
C LEU A 156 5.97 7.86 -12.04
N ASN A 157 5.59 8.89 -12.78
CA ASN A 157 5.26 10.22 -12.24
C ASN A 157 4.31 10.17 -11.03
N ALA A 158 3.27 9.34 -11.04
CA ALA A 158 2.38 9.19 -9.88
C ALA A 158 3.04 8.51 -8.67
N VAL A 159 3.90 7.51 -8.91
CA VAL A 159 4.68 6.86 -7.84
C VAL A 159 5.72 7.84 -7.28
N ASP A 160 6.32 8.66 -8.13
CA ASP A 160 7.30 9.66 -7.74
C ASP A 160 6.65 10.81 -6.95
N VAL A 161 5.44 11.23 -7.33
CA VAL A 161 4.60 12.17 -6.53
C VAL A 161 4.25 11.56 -5.16
N CYS A 162 3.87 10.29 -5.11
CA CYS A 162 3.60 9.59 -3.85
C CYS A 162 4.85 9.54 -2.96
N ASN A 163 6.00 9.18 -3.53
CA ASN A 163 7.28 9.15 -2.81
C ASN A 163 7.71 10.54 -2.34
N LEU A 164 7.51 11.58 -3.15
CA LEU A 164 7.77 12.97 -2.77
C LEU A 164 6.91 13.37 -1.57
N CYS A 165 5.61 13.09 -1.61
CA CYS A 165 4.70 13.35 -0.50
C CYS A 165 5.12 12.57 0.77
N ALA A 166 5.47 11.28 0.63
CA ALA A 166 5.91 10.46 1.76
C ALA A 166 7.23 10.98 2.37
N LEU A 167 8.15 11.47 1.54
CA LEU A 167 9.39 12.11 1.98
C LEU A 167 9.11 13.41 2.74
N LEU A 168 8.21 14.25 2.25
CA LEU A 168 7.89 15.54 2.87
C LEU A 168 7.09 15.40 4.17
N PHE A 169 6.12 14.48 4.20
CA PHE A 169 5.23 14.31 5.36
C PHE A 169 5.82 13.39 6.43
N LEU A 170 6.86 12.64 6.06
CA LEU A 170 7.49 11.60 6.86
C LEU A 170 6.51 10.49 7.32
N LEU A 171 5.40 10.32 6.59
CA LEU A 171 4.37 9.31 6.83
C LEU A 171 4.33 8.28 5.69
N PRO A 172 3.96 7.02 5.98
CA PRO A 172 3.72 6.02 4.94
C PRO A 172 2.47 6.38 4.12
N ILE A 173 2.58 6.23 2.81
CA ILE A 173 1.51 6.52 1.85
C ILE A 173 1.35 5.31 0.91
N GLY A 174 0.10 4.89 0.72
CA GLY A 174 -0.29 3.92 -0.30
C GLY A 174 -0.82 4.62 -1.55
N LEU A 175 -0.61 4.00 -2.73
CA LEU A 175 -1.05 4.54 -4.01
C LEU A 175 -1.72 3.45 -4.85
N TYR A 176 -2.97 3.70 -5.24
CA TYR A 176 -3.83 2.70 -5.85
C TYR A 176 -4.44 3.21 -7.16
N ASP A 177 -4.53 2.31 -8.14
CA ASP A 177 -5.40 2.49 -9.30
C ASP A 177 -6.86 2.35 -8.83
N ALA A 178 -7.59 3.47 -8.82
CA ALA A 178 -8.95 3.51 -8.31
C ALA A 178 -9.93 2.66 -9.13
N HIS A 179 -9.67 2.44 -10.43
CA HIS A 179 -10.52 1.57 -11.27
C HIS A 179 -10.36 0.08 -10.94
N ARG A 180 -9.31 -0.30 -10.21
CA ARG A 180 -9.06 -1.69 -9.78
C ARG A 180 -9.60 -2.00 -8.38
N VAL A 181 -10.11 -0.98 -7.67
CA VAL A 181 -10.80 -1.14 -6.39
C VAL A 181 -12.29 -1.42 -6.64
N ARG A 182 -12.86 -2.41 -5.95
CA ARG A 182 -14.22 -2.91 -6.20
C ARG A 182 -15.17 -2.74 -5.02
N GLY A 183 -16.26 -2.00 -5.27
CA GLY A 183 -17.36 -1.87 -4.32
C GLY A 183 -16.95 -1.17 -3.03
N ALA A 184 -17.55 -1.58 -1.91
CA ALA A 184 -17.32 -0.93 -0.63
C ALA A 184 -15.90 -1.21 -0.09
N VAL A 185 -15.20 -0.15 0.32
CA VAL A 185 -13.87 -0.25 0.93
C VAL A 185 -13.95 -0.11 2.45
N CYS A 186 -13.18 -0.92 3.16
CA CYS A 186 -12.97 -0.82 4.60
C CYS A 186 -11.49 -0.81 4.97
N LEU A 187 -11.15 -0.06 6.02
CA LEU A 187 -9.90 -0.23 6.74
C LEU A 187 -10.18 -1.08 7.98
N ARG A 188 -9.60 -2.28 8.01
CA ARG A 188 -9.82 -3.27 9.05
C ARG A 188 -8.51 -3.93 9.46
N ARG A 189 -8.56 -4.75 10.51
CA ARG A 189 -7.43 -5.58 10.89
C ARG A 189 -7.33 -6.78 9.94
N GLY A 190 -6.12 -7.11 9.51
CA GLY A 190 -5.87 -8.29 8.69
C GLY A 190 -6.09 -9.57 9.50
N ARG A 191 -6.71 -10.55 8.85
CA ARG A 191 -7.15 -11.80 9.48
C ARG A 191 -6.02 -12.84 9.53
N PRO A 192 -6.09 -13.84 10.42
CA PRO A 192 -5.13 -14.94 10.43
C PRO A 192 -5.03 -15.62 9.07
N GLY A 193 -3.79 -15.84 8.61
CA GLY A 193 -3.50 -16.46 7.31
C GLY A 193 -3.81 -15.59 6.07
N GLU A 194 -4.31 -14.36 6.24
CA GLU A 194 -4.63 -13.47 5.13
C GLU A 194 -3.35 -12.95 4.47
N THR A 195 -3.27 -13.03 3.14
CA THR A 195 -2.11 -12.57 2.36
C THR A 195 -2.53 -11.93 1.05
N TYR A 196 -1.60 -11.22 0.40
CA TYR A 196 -1.67 -10.93 -1.03
C TYR A 196 -0.27 -10.92 -1.67
N GLN A 197 -0.25 -10.95 -3.00
CA GLN A 197 0.94 -10.68 -3.77
C GLN A 197 1.30 -9.19 -3.68
N GLY A 198 2.46 -8.87 -3.11
CA GLY A 198 2.97 -7.49 -3.02
C GLY A 198 3.59 -7.02 -4.34
N ILE A 199 3.66 -5.69 -4.51
CA ILE A 199 4.27 -5.05 -5.70
C ILE A 199 5.73 -5.48 -5.91
N ARG A 200 6.47 -5.79 -4.83
CA ARG A 200 7.88 -6.20 -4.87
C ARG A 200 8.10 -7.70 -5.12
N LYS A 201 7.12 -8.40 -5.70
CA LYS A 201 7.13 -9.85 -5.97
C LYS A 201 7.18 -10.76 -4.72
N ASP A 202 7.10 -10.20 -3.52
CA ASP A 202 6.98 -10.95 -2.27
C ASP A 202 5.52 -11.14 -1.84
N VAL A 203 5.23 -12.24 -1.14
CA VAL A 203 3.95 -12.44 -0.44
C VAL A 203 3.93 -11.57 0.81
N VAL A 204 2.87 -10.78 0.99
CA VAL A 204 2.67 -9.94 2.17
C VAL A 204 1.69 -10.62 3.11
N HIS A 205 2.15 -10.97 4.31
CA HIS A 205 1.31 -11.45 5.40
C HIS A 205 0.62 -10.29 6.11
N LEU A 206 -0.70 -10.40 6.29
CA LEU A 206 -1.53 -9.29 6.72
C LEU A 206 -2.06 -9.43 8.14
N GLU A 207 -1.90 -10.61 8.75
CA GLU A 207 -2.39 -10.88 10.09
C GLU A 207 -1.99 -9.78 11.08
N GLY A 208 -3.00 -9.19 11.74
CA GLY A 208 -2.82 -8.14 12.74
C GLY A 208 -2.50 -6.75 12.18
N ARG A 209 -2.20 -6.61 10.88
CA ARG A 209 -1.85 -5.34 10.22
C ARG A 209 -3.10 -4.51 9.88
N PRO A 210 -2.98 -3.19 9.70
CA PRO A 210 -4.05 -2.40 9.12
C PRO A 210 -4.13 -2.66 7.62
N VAL A 211 -5.31 -3.02 7.14
CA VAL A 211 -5.54 -3.47 5.77
C VAL A 211 -6.69 -2.70 5.16
N LEU A 212 -6.43 -2.07 4.03
CA LEU A 212 -7.48 -1.65 3.10
C LEU A 212 -7.97 -2.88 2.33
N ALA A 213 -9.26 -3.15 2.42
CA ALA A 213 -9.92 -4.24 1.72
C ALA A 213 -11.19 -3.75 1.05
N ASP A 214 -11.44 -4.27 -0.14
CA ASP A 214 -12.65 -4.06 -0.93
C ASP A 214 -13.43 -5.38 -1.03
N GLU A 215 -14.40 -5.47 -1.95
CA GLU A 215 -15.21 -6.69 -2.13
C GLU A 215 -14.43 -7.88 -2.73
N GLU A 216 -13.32 -7.64 -3.40
CA GLU A 216 -12.42 -8.69 -3.91
C GLU A 216 -11.36 -9.12 -2.89
N GLY A 217 -11.17 -8.34 -1.82
CA GLY A 217 -10.29 -8.68 -0.70
C GLY A 217 -9.26 -7.59 -0.39
N PRO A 218 -8.20 -7.93 0.37
CA PRO A 218 -7.21 -6.96 0.80
C PRO A 218 -6.37 -6.44 -0.38
N PHE A 219 -6.02 -5.16 -0.35
CA PHE A 219 -5.21 -4.54 -1.41
C PHE A 219 -4.15 -3.54 -0.96
N GLY A 220 -4.26 -2.99 0.25
CA GLY A 220 -3.37 -1.91 0.71
C GLY A 220 -3.02 -2.03 2.18
N ASN A 221 -1.82 -1.59 2.54
CA ASN A 221 -1.39 -1.41 3.93
C ASN A 221 -0.22 -0.39 3.98
N PRO A 222 0.14 0.17 5.16
CA PRO A 222 1.19 1.19 5.29
C PRO A 222 2.62 0.75 4.94
N THR A 223 2.86 -0.53 4.65
CA THR A 223 4.19 -1.11 4.42
C THR A 223 4.42 -1.47 2.95
N SER A 224 3.46 -2.14 2.32
CA SER A 224 3.55 -2.55 0.92
C SER A 224 2.17 -2.82 0.39
N ASP A 225 1.84 -2.25 -0.77
CA ASP A 225 0.57 -2.47 -1.45
C ASP A 225 0.56 -3.78 -2.26
N SER A 226 -0.64 -4.20 -2.63
CA SER A 226 -0.86 -5.38 -3.47
C SER A 226 -0.57 -5.08 -4.95
N LEU A 227 -0.21 -6.13 -5.69
CA LEU A 227 -0.11 -6.08 -7.15
C LEU A 227 -1.49 -5.90 -7.82
N ARG A 228 -2.58 -6.28 -7.13
CA ARG A 228 -3.96 -6.24 -7.66
C ARG A 228 -4.44 -4.83 -7.93
N THR A 229 -4.02 -3.84 -7.17
CA THR A 229 -4.45 -2.45 -7.30
C THR A 229 -3.29 -1.51 -7.60
N CYS A 230 -2.15 -2.04 -8.04
CA CYS A 230 -0.97 -1.23 -8.33
C CYS A 230 -1.23 -0.27 -9.50
N VAL A 231 -0.62 0.90 -9.42
CA VAL A 231 -0.60 1.88 -10.51
C VAL A 231 0.27 1.38 -11.67
N THR A 232 -0.24 1.54 -12.88
CA THR A 232 0.46 1.22 -14.13
C THR A 232 0.34 2.38 -15.12
N ALA A 233 1.00 2.28 -16.28
CA ALA A 233 0.87 3.27 -17.35
C ALA A 233 -0.57 3.47 -17.87
N THR A 234 -1.46 2.47 -17.65
CA THR A 234 -2.86 2.53 -18.07
C THR A 234 -3.79 3.13 -17.01
N THR A 235 -3.30 3.38 -15.80
CA THR A 235 -4.11 3.99 -14.74
C THR A 235 -4.59 5.38 -15.14
N ARG A 236 -5.87 5.68 -14.88
CA ARG A 236 -6.52 6.97 -15.21
C ARG A 236 -7.16 7.68 -14.02
N SER A 237 -7.33 6.96 -12.90
CA SER A 237 -7.88 7.49 -11.66
C SER A 237 -7.06 6.95 -10.48
N LEU A 238 -6.72 7.80 -9.52
CA LEU A 238 -5.84 7.47 -8.40
C LEU A 238 -6.53 7.65 -7.05
N TRP A 239 -6.23 6.74 -6.13
CA TRP A 239 -6.33 6.97 -4.69
C TRP A 239 -4.94 7.02 -4.09
N MET A 240 -4.65 8.08 -3.34
CA MET A 240 -3.49 8.18 -2.47
C MET A 240 -3.97 8.20 -1.02
N VAL A 241 -3.46 7.28 -0.21
CA VAL A 241 -3.87 7.11 1.19
C VAL A 241 -2.68 7.36 2.10
N ILE A 242 -2.72 8.45 2.85
CA ILE A 242 -1.74 8.84 3.85
C ILE A 242 -2.15 8.19 5.18
N PHE A 243 -1.28 7.35 5.74
CA PHE A 243 -1.54 6.70 7.03
C PHE A 243 -0.82 7.45 8.15
N ALA A 244 -1.59 7.98 9.10
CA ALA A 244 -1.07 8.66 10.28
C ALA A 244 -1.54 7.96 11.56
N PRO A 245 -0.79 7.98 12.66
CA PRO A 245 -1.32 7.63 13.98
C PRO A 245 -2.61 8.38 14.30
N ALA A 246 -3.55 7.74 15.02
CA ALA A 246 -4.76 8.42 15.50
C ALA A 246 -4.45 9.60 16.46
N SER A 247 -3.26 9.61 17.08
CA SER A 247 -2.76 10.72 17.90
C SER A 247 -2.30 11.93 17.08
N SER A 248 -2.03 11.78 15.77
CA SER A 248 -1.61 12.89 14.92
C SER A 248 -2.73 13.92 14.79
N PRO A 249 -2.49 15.21 15.08
CA PRO A 249 -3.54 16.23 14.98
C PRO A 249 -4.15 16.30 13.58
N ARG A 250 -5.46 16.57 13.51
CA ARG A 250 -6.22 16.59 12.24
C ARG A 250 -5.73 17.69 11.30
N ALA A 251 -5.51 18.91 11.80
CA ALA A 251 -5.16 20.06 10.97
C ALA A 251 -3.84 19.89 10.16
N PRO A 252 -2.73 19.39 10.74
CA PRO A 252 -1.54 19.02 9.96
C PRO A 252 -1.83 18.02 8.84
N LEU A 253 -2.64 16.99 9.11
CA LEU A 253 -2.99 15.98 8.11
C LEU A 253 -3.87 16.56 6.99
N GLU A 254 -4.77 17.49 7.29
CA GLU A 254 -5.52 18.25 6.28
C GLU A 254 -4.59 19.08 5.38
N GLY A 255 -3.53 19.64 5.97
CA GLY A 255 -2.44 20.28 5.22
C GLY A 255 -1.72 19.33 4.26
N TYR A 256 -1.40 18.11 4.72
CA TYR A 256 -0.80 17.08 3.87
C TYR A 256 -1.73 16.61 2.74
N VAL A 257 -3.01 16.43 3.04
CA VAL A 257 -4.04 16.09 2.03
C VAL A 257 -4.12 17.20 0.98
N ARG A 258 -4.16 18.47 1.39
CA ARG A 258 -4.16 19.61 0.45
C ARG A 258 -2.90 19.63 -0.41
N HIS A 259 -1.72 19.51 0.22
CA HIS A 259 -0.46 19.49 -0.51
C HIS A 259 -0.41 18.35 -1.54
N ALA A 260 -0.81 17.13 -1.15
CA ALA A 260 -0.84 15.98 -2.05
C ALA A 260 -1.83 16.18 -3.21
N ARG A 261 -3.02 16.75 -2.96
CA ARG A 261 -3.97 17.12 -4.03
C ARG A 261 -3.35 18.08 -5.03
N ASP A 262 -2.75 19.15 -4.54
CA ASP A 262 -2.17 20.17 -5.41
C ASP A 262 -0.99 19.62 -6.23
N THR A 263 -0.18 18.75 -5.62
CA THR A 263 0.93 18.08 -6.29
C THR A 263 0.44 17.09 -7.35
N CYS A 264 -0.62 16.31 -7.08
CA CYS A 264 -1.28 15.49 -8.10
C CYS A 264 -1.80 16.35 -9.25
N ALA A 265 -2.48 17.46 -8.95
CA ALA A 265 -3.05 18.34 -9.96
C ALA A 265 -2.00 18.96 -10.88
N ARG A 266 -0.85 19.36 -10.32
CA ARG A 266 0.26 19.95 -11.07
C ARG A 266 1.00 18.98 -11.97
N HIS A 267 1.12 17.71 -11.58
CA HIS A 267 2.10 16.81 -12.19
C HIS A 267 1.52 15.59 -12.90
N LEU A 268 0.23 15.28 -12.72
CA LEU A 268 -0.38 14.06 -13.22
C LEU A 268 -1.41 14.30 -14.33
N GLY A 269 -1.65 15.56 -14.71
CA GLY A 269 -2.59 15.91 -15.76
C GLY A 269 -2.17 15.43 -17.13
N PRO A 270 -3.09 14.87 -17.93
CA PRO A 270 -2.89 14.82 -19.37
C PRO A 270 -2.62 16.22 -19.94
N PRO A 271 -1.80 16.36 -20.98
CA PRO A 271 -1.58 17.65 -21.64
C PRO A 271 -2.89 18.35 -21.98
N GLY A 272 -3.01 19.63 -21.62
CA GLY A 272 -4.20 20.45 -21.88
C GLY A 272 -5.44 20.09 -21.05
N THR A 273 -5.32 19.22 -20.04
CA THR A 273 -6.43 18.79 -19.19
C THR A 273 -6.17 19.12 -17.72
N ASN A 274 -7.17 19.68 -17.04
CA ASN A 274 -7.12 19.86 -15.60
C ASN A 274 -7.44 18.56 -14.88
N VAL A 275 -6.62 18.17 -13.92
CA VAL A 275 -6.92 17.05 -13.02
C VAL A 275 -7.91 17.53 -11.98
N ALA A 276 -9.09 16.90 -11.92
CA ALA A 276 -9.97 17.08 -10.77
C ALA A 276 -9.38 16.33 -9.58
N THR A 277 -9.19 17.02 -8.47
CA THR A 277 -8.74 16.40 -7.22
C THR A 277 -9.71 16.65 -6.10
N SER A 278 -9.87 15.68 -5.23
CA SER A 278 -10.58 15.81 -3.96
C SER A 278 -9.75 15.20 -2.84
N GLY A 279 -10.08 15.55 -1.59
CA GLY A 279 -9.44 14.89 -0.48
C GLY A 279 -10.06 15.27 0.86
N GLU A 280 -9.94 14.35 1.78
CA GLU A 280 -10.59 14.38 3.08
C GLU A 280 -9.74 13.65 4.13
N VAL A 281 -9.98 13.95 5.40
CA VAL A 281 -9.38 13.24 6.51
C VAL A 281 -10.45 12.40 7.20
N LEU A 282 -10.17 11.10 7.32
CA LEU A 282 -11.05 10.07 7.88
C LEU A 282 -10.54 9.65 9.26
#